data_AF-A0A355HB85-F1
#
_entry.id   AF-A0A355HB85-F1
#
_cell.length_a   1.000
_cell.length_b   1.000
_cell.length_c   1.000
_cell.angle_alpha   90.00
_cell.angle_beta   90.00
_cell.angle_gamma   90.00
#
_symmetry.space_group_name_H-M   'P 1'
#
loop_
_entity.id
_entity.type
_entity.pdbx_description
1 polymer ?
#
loop_
_entity_poly.entity_id
_entity_poly.type
_entity_poly.pdbx_seq_one_letter_code
_entity_poly.pdbx_strand_id
1 'polypeptide(L)'
;EYPTEIDGKPVTDYIDWLKFSFLSTTAGLPAVSVPAGFTKSGLPVGLQLIGPPRGEAKLLAVARTIELVLGTAMTPIDPIIRHQ
;
A
#
# COMPACT_ATOMS: atom_id res chain seq x y z
N GLU A 1 -9.95 4.23 14.47
CA GLU A 1 -11.25 4.35 13.81
C GLU A 1 -11.04 4.07 12.32
N TYR A 2 -11.92 3.31 11.66
CA TYR A 2 -11.83 2.97 10.23
C TYR A 2 -12.97 3.68 9.46
N PRO A 3 -12.81 3.98 8.16
CA PRO A 3 -13.84 4.67 7.40
C PRO A 3 -15.09 3.79 7.28
N THR A 4 -16.26 4.39 7.52
CA THR A 4 -17.57 3.73 7.37
C THR A 4 -18.08 3.73 5.93
N GLU A 5 -17.42 4.46 5.03
CA GLU A 5 -17.75 4.56 3.61
C GLU A 5 -16.47 4.71 2.77
N ILE A 6 -16.41 4.03 1.62
CA ILE A 6 -15.35 4.16 0.61
C ILE A 6 -16.02 4.28 -0.77
N ASP A 7 -15.74 5.36 -1.51
CA ASP A 7 -16.27 5.58 -2.85
C ASP A 7 -17.82 5.47 -2.91
N GLY A 8 -18.52 6.07 -1.94
CA GLY A 8 -19.98 6.02 -1.85
C GLY A 8 -20.55 4.66 -1.40
N LYS A 9 -19.70 3.68 -1.08
CA LYS A 9 -20.12 2.34 -0.65
C LYS A 9 -19.90 2.19 0.86
N PRO A 10 -20.93 1.77 1.62
CA PRO A 10 -20.77 1.53 3.04
C PRO A 10 -19.81 0.38 3.30
N VAL A 11 -18.99 0.52 4.33
CA VAL A 11 -18.08 -0.50 4.86
C VAL A 11 -18.75 -1.09 6.10
N THR A 12 -19.08 -2.39 6.07
CA THR A 12 -19.88 -3.02 7.14
C THR A 12 -19.09 -3.28 8.41
N ASP A 13 -17.78 -3.52 8.29
CA ASP A 13 -16.93 -3.92 9.40
C ASP A 13 -15.44 -3.65 9.12
N TYR A 14 -14.61 -3.81 10.15
CA TYR A 14 -13.17 -3.54 10.08
C TYR A 14 -12.42 -4.43 9.08
N ILE A 15 -12.85 -5.69 8.93
CA ILE A 15 -12.25 -6.62 7.97
C ILE A 15 -12.57 -6.16 6.55
N ASP A 16 -13.76 -5.61 6.37
CA ASP A 16 -14.17 -5.04 5.12
C ASP A 16 -13.29 -3.86 4.67
N TRP A 17 -12.82 -3.06 5.63
CA TRP A 17 -11.79 -2.04 5.39
C TRP A 17 -10.42 -2.66 5.07
N LEU A 18 -10.03 -3.74 5.75
CA LEU A 18 -8.74 -4.41 5.54
C LEU A 18 -8.68 -5.32 4.31
N LYS A 19 -9.72 -5.36 3.45
CA LYS A 19 -9.85 -6.31 2.32
C LYS A 19 -8.58 -6.44 1.46
N PHE A 20 -7.86 -5.34 1.24
CA PHE A 20 -6.63 -5.34 0.44
C PHE A 20 -5.44 -6.02 1.15
N SER A 21 -5.31 -5.86 2.46
CA SER A 21 -4.15 -6.38 3.21
C SER A 21 -4.39 -7.74 3.86
N PHE A 22 -5.61 -8.04 4.33
CA PHE A 22 -5.85 -9.22 5.17
C PHE A 22 -5.50 -10.52 4.45
N LEU A 23 -5.74 -10.60 3.13
CA LEU A 23 -5.52 -11.81 2.36
C LEU A 23 -4.04 -12.25 2.41
N SER A 24 -3.11 -11.30 2.29
CA SER A 24 -1.68 -11.59 2.38
C SER A 24 -1.28 -12.12 3.77
N THR A 25 -1.80 -11.50 4.83
CA THR A 25 -1.56 -11.90 6.22
C THR A 25 -2.13 -13.28 6.51
N THR A 26 -3.39 -13.52 6.17
CA THR A 26 -4.08 -14.80 6.42
C THR A 26 -3.45 -15.94 5.63
N ALA A 27 -2.98 -15.68 4.40
CA ALA A 27 -2.32 -16.68 3.58
C ALA A 27 -0.81 -16.83 3.86
N GLY A 28 -0.23 -16.00 4.74
CA GLY A 28 1.21 -16.02 5.03
C GLY A 28 2.09 -15.69 3.81
N LEU A 29 1.58 -14.86 2.90
CA LEU A 29 2.26 -14.49 1.66
C LEU A 29 3.10 -13.23 1.85
N PRO A 30 4.29 -13.14 1.22
CA PRO A 30 5.06 -11.91 1.23
C PRO A 30 4.33 -10.82 0.44
N ALA A 31 4.25 -9.62 1.01
CA ALA A 31 3.64 -8.46 0.38
C ALA A 31 4.47 -7.19 0.59
N VAL A 32 4.47 -6.30 -0.39
CA VAL A 32 5.14 -4.98 -0.34
C VAL A 32 4.22 -3.92 -0.93
N SER A 33 4.25 -2.71 -0.38
CA SER A 33 3.56 -1.54 -0.94
C SER A 33 4.60 -0.59 -1.52
N VAL A 34 4.40 -0.16 -2.77
CA VAL A 34 5.24 0.85 -3.44
C VAL A 34 4.42 2.07 -3.81
N PRO A 35 4.98 3.29 -3.81
CA PRO A 35 4.24 4.47 -4.24
C PRO A 35 3.95 4.40 -5.75
N ALA A 36 2.71 4.74 -6.11
CA ALA A 36 2.19 4.69 -7.48
C ALA A 36 1.80 6.07 -8.04
N GLY A 37 2.21 7.14 -7.36
CA GLY A 37 1.95 8.53 -7.75
C GLY A 37 0.88 9.19 -6.89
N PHE A 38 0.19 10.18 -7.45
CA PHE A 38 -0.81 10.99 -6.76
C PHE A 38 -2.13 11.03 -7.54
N THR A 39 -3.23 11.13 -6.80
CA THR A 39 -4.54 11.46 -7.38
C THR A 39 -4.52 12.88 -7.95
N LYS A 40 -5.53 13.24 -8.76
CA LYS A 40 -5.73 14.62 -9.25
C LYS A 40 -5.84 15.65 -8.11
N SER A 41 -6.28 15.22 -6.93
CA SER A 41 -6.39 16.05 -5.72
C SER A 41 -5.13 16.06 -4.85
N GLY A 42 -4.04 15.43 -5.31
CA GLY A 42 -2.75 15.41 -4.60
C GLY A 42 -2.66 14.41 -3.46
N LEU A 43 -3.54 13.41 -3.38
CA LEU A 43 -3.45 12.34 -2.39
C LEU A 43 -2.50 11.24 -2.88
N PRO A 44 -1.61 10.69 -2.04
CA PRO A 44 -0.70 9.62 -2.44
C PRO A 44 -1.47 8.34 -2.75
N VAL A 45 -1.07 7.65 -3.81
CA VAL A 45 -1.58 6.34 -4.21
C VAL A 45 -0.48 5.31 -4.01
N GLY A 46 -0.81 4.18 -3.39
CA GLY A 46 0.09 3.03 -3.23
C GLY A 46 -0.36 1.84 -4.07
N LEU A 47 0.60 1.04 -4.52
CA LEU A 47 0.37 -0.25 -5.18
C LEU A 47 0.88 -1.38 -4.30
N GLN A 48 -0.01 -2.29 -3.92
CA GLN A 48 0.34 -3.50 -3.17
C GLN A 48 0.66 -4.64 -4.12
N LEU A 49 1.82 -5.25 -3.91
CA LEU A 49 2.27 -6.45 -4.62
C LEU A 49 2.30 -7.61 -3.64
N ILE A 50 1.75 -8.76 -4.04
CA ILE A 50 1.77 -10.00 -3.26
C ILE A 50 2.55 -11.05 -4.06
N GLY A 51 3.59 -11.61 -3.45
CA GLY A 51 4.43 -12.65 -4.04
C GLY A 51 3.99 -14.06 -3.65
N PRO A 52 4.53 -15.10 -4.32
CA PRO A 52 4.35 -16.47 -3.88
C PRO A 52 5.10 -16.73 -2.55
N PRO A 53 4.79 -17.81 -1.81
CA PRO A 53 5.54 -18.21 -0.63
C PRO A 53 7.05 -18.29 -0.92
N ARG A 54 7.88 -17.68 -0.06
CA ARG A 54 9.34 -17.61 -0.21
C ARG A 54 9.82 -16.90 -1.49
N GLY A 55 8.98 -16.01 -2.04
CA GLY A 55 9.22 -15.26 -3.28
C GLY A 55 9.77 -13.85 -3.10
N GLU A 56 10.29 -13.49 -1.92
CA GLU A 56 10.63 -12.12 -1.51
C GLU A 56 11.65 -11.47 -2.46
N ALA A 57 12.67 -12.20 -2.90
CA ALA A 57 13.69 -11.67 -3.79
C ALA A 57 13.10 -11.22 -5.14
N LYS A 58 12.19 -12.03 -5.73
CA LYS A 58 11.50 -11.68 -6.97
C LYS A 58 10.52 -10.54 -6.74
N LEU A 59 9.78 -10.57 -5.63
CA LEU A 59 8.84 -9.52 -5.25
C LEU A 59 9.54 -8.15 -5.14
N LEU A 60 10.68 -8.09 -4.47
CA LEU A 60 11.48 -6.87 -4.34
C LEU A 60 12.08 -6.41 -5.68
N ALA A 61 12.51 -7.34 -6.55
CA ALA A 61 12.98 -6.99 -7.89
C ALA A 61 11.89 -6.34 -8.75
N VAL A 62 10.65 -6.85 -8.66
CA VAL A 62 9.48 -6.26 -9.32
C VAL A 62 9.17 -4.89 -8.72
N ALA A 63 9.13 -4.78 -7.38
CA ALA A 63 8.90 -3.51 -6.69
C ALA A 63 9.88 -2.42 -7.16
N ARG A 64 11.17 -2.73 -7.22
CA ARG A 64 12.21 -1.81 -7.73
C ARG A 64 11.97 -1.42 -9.19
N THR A 65 11.54 -2.35 -10.02
CA THR A 65 11.22 -2.06 -11.44
C THR A 65 10.07 -1.07 -11.52
N ILE A 66 9.04 -1.23 -10.69
CA ILE A 66 7.89 -0.30 -10.64
C ILE A 66 8.34 1.09 -10.18
N GLU A 67 9.14 1.19 -9.12
CA GLU A 67 9.68 2.48 -8.66
C GLU A 67 10.45 3.21 -9.77
N LEU A 68 11.30 2.49 -10.51
CA LEU A 68 12.07 3.05 -11.63
C LEU A 68 11.18 3.52 -12.79
N VAL A 69 10.14 2.76 -13.12
CA VAL A 69 9.22 3.09 -14.23
C VAL A 69 8.31 4.26 -13.87
N LEU A 70 7.81 4.30 -12.63
CA LEU A 70 6.90 5.35 -12.19
C LEU A 70 7.64 6.62 -11.77
N GLY A 71 8.97 6.56 -11.61
CA GLY A 71 9.76 7.70 -11.12
C GLY A 71 9.35 8.10 -9.70
N THR A 72 8.74 7.19 -8.94
CA THR A 72 8.19 7.43 -7.62
C THR A 72 9.27 7.30 -6.55
N ALA A 73 10.38 8.02 -6.73
CA ALA A 73 11.31 8.30 -5.65
C ALA A 73 10.66 9.35 -4.72
N MET A 74 9.60 8.95 -4.01
CA MET A 74 9.17 9.69 -2.84
C MET A 74 10.27 9.52 -1.80
N THR A 75 11.07 10.57 -1.61
CA THR A 75 11.86 10.69 -0.39
C THR A 75 10.89 10.65 0.81
N PRO A 76 11.32 10.12 1.97
CA PRO A 76 10.45 9.93 3.12
C PRO A 76 9.59 11.17 3.41
N ILE A 77 8.34 10.94 3.81
CA ILE A 77 7.49 11.97 4.42
C ILE A 77 8.32 12.55 5.57
N ASP A 78 8.58 13.86 5.54
CA ASP A 78 9.21 14.54 6.67
C ASP A 78 8.35 14.28 7.91
N PRO A 79 8.88 13.62 8.94
CA PRO A 79 8.09 13.29 10.11
C PRO A 79 7.64 14.59 10.77
N ILE A 80 6.33 14.72 11.01
CA ILE A 80 5.79 15.86 11.76
C ILE A 80 6.28 15.72 13.21
N ILE A 81 7.30 16.49 13.60
CA ILE A 81 7.80 16.52 14.98
C ILE A 81 6.77 17.25 15.86
N ARG A 82 6.02 16.50 16.68
CA ARG A 82 5.03 17.04 17.65
C ARG A 82 5.53 17.01 19.09
N HIS A 83 6.80 17.36 19.31
CA HIS A 83 7.33 17.53 20.67
C HIS A 83 7.67 19.01 20.90
N GLN A 84 6.71 19.73 21.49
CA GLN A 84 6.94 20.92 22.32
C GLN A 84 6.29 20.68 23.68
#